data_AF-A0A971WRI8-F1
#
_entry.id   AF-A0A971WRI8-F1
#
_cell.length_a   1.000
_cell.length_b   1.000
_cell.length_c   1.000
_cell.angle_alpha   90.00
_cell.angle_beta   90.00
_cell.angle_gamma   90.00
#
_symmetry.space_group_name_H-M   'P 1'
#
loop_
_entity.id
_entity.type
_entity.pdbx_description
1 polymer ?
#
loop_
_entity_poly.entity_id
_entity_poly.type
_entity_poly.pdbx_seq_one_letter_code
_entity_poly.pdbx_strand_id
1 'polypeptide(L)' 'MLTLGAWEQKSLSQALINAVKKTLEDEAMRRDFERWYFEKYGEEYEWKNKYATEQ' A
#
# COMPACT_ATOMS: atom_id res chain seq x y z
N MET A 1 -33.73 -5.93 -7.72
CA MET A 1 -32.71 -5.32 -6.85
C MET A 1 -31.40 -5.30 -7.62
N LEU A 2 -30.87 -4.10 -7.87
CA LEU A 2 -29.66 -3.90 -8.69
C LEU A 2 -28.42 -4.23 -7.86
N THR A 3 -27.59 -5.15 -8.34
CA THR A 3 -26.31 -5.57 -7.75
C THR A 3 -25.20 -4.54 -8.01
N LEU A 4 -25.42 -3.31 -7.55
CA LEU A 4 -24.47 -2.19 -7.69
C LEU A 4 -23.18 -2.35 -6.85
N GLY A 5 -23.20 -3.22 -5.84
CA GLY A 5 -22.13 -3.31 -4.85
C GLY A 5 -20.76 -3.75 -5.36
N ALA A 6 -20.67 -4.59 -6.40
CA ALA A 6 -19.39 -5.17 -6.81
C ALA A 6 -18.52 -4.24 -7.68
N TRP A 7 -19.12 -3.33 -8.46
CA TRP A 7 -18.40 -2.43 -9.36
C TRP A 7 -17.92 -1.17 -8.63
N GLU A 8 -18.77 -0.60 -7.77
CA GLU A 8 -18.41 0.54 -6.93
C GLU A 8 -17.32 0.17 -5.92
N GLN A 9 -17.40 -1.01 -5.31
CA GLN A 9 -16.39 -1.47 -4.35
C GLN A 9 -15.02 -1.71 -5.01
N LYS A 10 -14.98 -2.16 -6.27
CA LYS A 10 -13.72 -2.25 -7.03
C LYS A 10 -13.10 -0.87 -7.26
N SER A 11 -13.92 0.13 -7.58
CA SER A 11 -13.44 1.51 -7.77
C SER A 11 -12.90 2.13 -6.49
N LEU A 12 -13.56 1.88 -5.35
CA LEU A 12 -13.11 2.37 -4.04
C LEU A 12 -11.80 1.72 -3.59
N SER A 13 -11.69 0.40 -3.71
CA SER A 13 -10.46 -0.32 -3.39
C SER A 13 -9.29 0.16 -4.24
N GLN A 14 -9.52 0.40 -5.54
CA GLN A 14 -8.49 0.94 -6.42
C GLN A 14 -8.09 2.37 -6.05
N ALA A 15 -9.05 3.22 -5.70
CA ALA A 15 -8.79 4.57 -5.23
C ALA A 15 -7.96 4.57 -3.94
N LEU A 16 -8.30 3.68 -3.00
CA LEU A 16 -7.56 3.51 -1.75
C LEU A 16 -6.13 3.04 -2.00
N ILE A 17 -5.93 2.03 -2.85
CA ILE A 17 -4.60 1.55 -3.22
C ILE A 17 -3.77 2.69 -3.84
N ASN A 18 -4.35 3.49 -4.73
CA ASN A 18 -3.64 4.59 -5.37
C ASN A 18 -3.29 5.70 -4.36
N ALA A 19 -4.19 6.01 -3.43
CA ALA A 19 -3.93 6.97 -2.37
C ALA A 19 -2.78 6.50 -1.46
N VAL A 20 -2.83 5.24 -1.02
CA VAL A 20 -1.77 4.64 -0.17
C VAL A 20 -0.44 4.61 -0.91
N LYS A 21 -0.41 4.20 -2.18
CA LYS A 21 0.81 4.24 -3.01
C LYS A 21 1.41 5.64 -3.06
N LYS A 22 0.58 6.65 -3.36
CA LYS A 22 1.03 8.04 -3.43
C LYS A 22 1.55 8.55 -2.09
N THR A 23 0.91 8.18 -0.98
CA THR A 23 1.40 8.55 0.35
C THR A 23 2.77 7.94 0.63
N LEU A 24 2.99 6.68 0.23
CA LEU A 24 4.25 5.96 0.45
C LEU A 24 5.36 6.32 -0.54
N GLU A 25 5.08 7.14 -1.57
CA GLU A 25 6.11 7.77 -2.41
C GLU A 25 6.88 8.86 -1.64
N ASP A 26 6.27 9.47 -0.63
CA ASP A 26 6.96 10.39 0.29
C ASP A 26 7.84 9.59 1.26
N GLU A 27 9.14 9.90 1.28
CA GLU A 27 10.12 9.23 2.12
C GLU A 27 9.81 9.35 3.61
N ALA A 28 9.30 10.49 4.09
CA ALA A 28 8.96 10.68 5.49
C ALA A 28 7.81 9.73 5.90
N MET A 29 6.76 9.68 5.08
CA MET A 29 5.62 8.80 5.29
C MET A 29 6.02 7.32 5.20
N ARG A 30 6.95 6.99 4.29
CA ARG A 30 7.50 5.63 4.17
C ARG A 30 8.21 5.19 5.45
N ARG A 31 9.07 6.04 6.01
CA ARG A 31 9.80 5.75 7.27
C ARG A 31 8.86 5.63 8.46
N ASP A 32 7.80 6.44 8.51
CA ASP A 32 6.80 6.34 9.57
C ASP A 32 6.02 5.02 9.49
N PHE A 33 5.69 4.56 8.28
CA PHE A 33 5.10 3.24 8.07
C PHE A 33 6.04 2.10 8.49
N GLU A 34 7.31 2.15 8.07
CA GLU A 34 8.32 1.14 8.44
C GLU A 34 8.48 1.04 9.96
N ARG A 35 8.54 2.18 10.65
CA ARG A 35 8.60 2.23 12.11
C ARG A 35 7.36 1.61 12.75
N TRP A 36 6.18 2.02 12.31
CA TRP A 36 4.92 1.47 12.81
C TRP A 36 4.86 -0.05 12.59
N TYR A 37 5.29 -0.54 11.43
CA TYR A 37 5.30 -1.96 11.11
C TYR A 37 6.23 -2.73 12.05
N PHE A 38 7.45 -2.23 12.26
CA PHE A 38 8.39 -2.81 13.20
C PHE A 38 7.85 -2.82 14.64
N GLU A 39 7.26 -1.72 15.11
CA GLU A 39 6.67 -1.65 16.44
C GLU A 39 5.49 -2.62 16.63
N LYS A 40 4.75 -2.93 15.56
CA LYS A 40 3.58 -3.82 15.62
C LYS A 40 3.91 -5.29 15.52
N TYR A 41 4.88 -5.64 14.67
CA TYR A 41 5.15 -7.02 14.30
C TYR A 41 6.52 -7.51 14.77
N GLY A 42 7.43 -6.59 15.16
CA GLY A 42 8.80 -6.92 15.54
C GLY A 42 9.69 -7.28 14.36
N GLU A 43 9.24 -7.04 13.13
CA GLU A 43 9.94 -7.39 11.88
C GLU A 43 10.14 -6.14 11.03
N GLU A 44 11.26 -6.05 10.31
CA GLU A 44 11.51 -4.98 9.36
C GLU A 44 10.68 -5.19 8.08
N TYR A 45 10.13 -4.10 7.52
CA TYR A 45 9.35 -4.20 6.29
C TYR A 45 10.26 -4.23 5.06
N GLU A 46 10.24 -5.33 4.31
CA GLU A 46 10.95 -5.44 3.04
C GLU A 46 10.10 -4.93 1.86
N TRP A 47 10.52 -3.80 1.28
CA TRP A 47 9.91 -3.30 0.04
C TRP A 47 10.30 -4.17 -1.15
N LYS A 48 9.36 -4.99 -1.64
CA LYS A 48 9.54 -5.76 -2.88
C LYS A 48 9.49 -4.84 -4.09
N ASN A 49 10.66 -4.40 -4.54
CA ASN A 49 10.78 -3.62 -5.75
C ASN A 49 10.61 -4.54 -6.96
N LYS A 50 9.48 -4.44 -7.67
CA LYS A 50 9.14 -5.35 -8.80
C LYS A 50 10.04 -5.17 -10.04
N TYR A 51 10.96 -4.21 -9.98
CA TYR A 51 11.95 -3.89 -11.02
C TYR A 51 13.38 -4.25 -10.61
N ALA A 52 13.59 -4.84 -9.43
CA ALA A 52 14.85 -5.50 -9.10
C ALA A 52 14.90 -6.89 -9.77
N THR A 53 14.66 -6.92 -11.09
CA THR A 53 15.01 -8.08 -11.92
C THR A 53 16.51 -7.95 -12.18
N GLU A 54 17.27 -8.78 -11.47
CA GLU A 54 18.57 -9.37 -11.82
C GLU A 54 19.43 -8.57 -12.82
N GLN A 55 20.51 -7.94 -12.31
CA GLN A 55 21.72 -7.67 -13.08
C GLN A 55 22.46 -8.99 -13.36
#